data_AF-A0A2V8NYW4-F1
#
_entry.id   AF-A0A2V8NYW4-F1
#
_cell.length_a   1.000
_cell.length_b   1.000
_cell.length_c   1.000
_cell.angle_alpha   90.00
_cell.angle_beta   90.00
_cell.angle_gamma   90.00
#
_symmetry.space_group_name_H-M   'P 1'
#
loop_
_entity.id
_entity.type
_entity.pdbx_description
1 polymer ?
#
loop_
_entity_poly.entity_id
_entity_poly.type
_entity_poly.pdbx_seq_one_letter_code
_entity_poly.pdbx_strand_id
1 'polypeptide(L)'
;MPTANAIRHDTKRLWGNDYGVTPLNARSASHVSELKKALDAGVLAYPDASRLNFYDVELPTGWAYIHVREETRTVYLVAYSQG
;
A
#
# COMPACT_ATOMS: atom_id res chain seq x y z
N MET A 1 24.86 -20.64 13.86
CA MET A 1 24.17 -20.84 12.57
C MET A 1 22.88 -20.03 12.58
N PRO A 2 22.86 -18.76 12.13
CA PRO A 2 21.63 -18.00 11.96
C PRO A 2 21.06 -18.26 10.57
N THR A 3 19.79 -18.63 10.51
CA THR A 3 19.03 -18.99 9.31
C THR A 3 18.88 -17.80 8.36
N ALA A 4 19.23 -18.01 7.09
CA ALA A 4 18.98 -17.11 5.99
C ALA A 4 17.48 -16.90 5.77
N ASN A 5 17.04 -15.62 5.78
CA ASN A 5 15.96 -15.01 4.95
C ASN A 5 15.32 -13.75 5.56
N ALA A 6 16.02 -13.01 6.40
CA ALA A 6 15.71 -11.59 6.57
C ALA A 6 16.31 -10.79 5.40
N ILE A 7 15.84 -11.04 4.17
CA ILE A 7 15.96 -10.02 3.13
C ILE A 7 15.17 -8.85 3.70
N ARG A 8 15.89 -7.79 4.07
CA ARG A 8 15.32 -6.51 4.44
C ARG A 8 14.53 -6.05 3.22
N HIS A 9 13.23 -6.35 3.18
CA HIS A 9 12.32 -5.61 2.33
C HIS A 9 12.29 -4.22 2.94
N ASP A 10 13.10 -3.30 2.39
CA ASP A 10 13.15 -1.90 2.78
C ASP A 10 11.72 -1.38 2.88
N THR A 11 11.23 -1.26 4.11
CA THR A 11 9.88 -0.78 4.38
C THR A 11 9.86 0.67 3.95
N LYS A 12 9.20 0.97 2.83
CA LYS A 12 9.15 2.33 2.29
C LYS A 12 8.02 3.04 3.00
N ARG A 13 8.33 4.15 3.67
CA ARG A 13 7.27 5.01 4.19
C ARG A 13 6.66 5.76 3.02
N LEU A 14 5.39 5.52 2.75
CA LEU A 14 4.65 6.23 1.70
C LEU A 14 3.94 7.42 2.33
N TRP A 15 4.26 8.61 1.84
CA TRP A 15 3.57 9.85 2.19
C TRP A 15 2.92 10.43 0.94
N GLY A 16 1.60 10.58 0.98
CA GLY A 16 0.81 10.73 -0.22
C GLY A 16 -0.20 11.87 -0.21
N ASN A 17 0.13 13.03 0.37
CA ASN A 17 -0.82 14.14 0.50
C ASN A 17 -1.36 14.65 -0.87
N ASP A 18 -0.56 14.48 -1.93
CA ASP A 18 -0.93 14.82 -3.32
C ASP A 18 -1.31 13.61 -4.19
N TYR A 19 -1.38 12.40 -3.61
CA TYR A 19 -1.70 11.21 -4.37
C TYR A 19 -3.20 10.97 -4.44
N GLY A 20 -3.72 10.80 -5.66
CA GLY A 20 -5.10 10.39 -5.89
C GLY A 20 -5.27 8.90 -5.60
N VAL A 21 -6.13 8.53 -4.64
CA VAL A 21 -6.43 7.12 -4.36
C VAL A 21 -7.62 6.68 -5.21
N THR A 22 -7.43 5.67 -6.06
CA THR A 22 -8.46 5.12 -6.95
C THR A 22 -8.68 3.63 -6.63
N PRO A 23 -9.89 3.19 -6.28
CA PRO A 23 -10.17 1.78 -6.13
C PRO A 23 -10.25 1.10 -7.51
N LEU A 24 -9.63 -0.08 -7.66
CA LEU A 24 -9.83 -0.88 -8.87
C LEU A 24 -11.14 -1.68 -8.84
N ASN A 25 -11.76 -1.84 -7.66
CA ASN A 25 -13.00 -2.60 -7.49
C ASN A 25 -14.00 -1.82 -6.63
N ALA A 26 -15.30 -1.93 -6.94
CA ALA A 26 -16.35 -1.28 -6.14
C ALA A 26 -16.36 -1.74 -4.67
N ARG A 27 -15.95 -3.00 -4.41
CA ARG A 27 -15.82 -3.56 -3.05
C ARG A 27 -14.67 -2.91 -2.27
N SER A 28 -13.61 -2.44 -2.93
CA SER A 28 -12.50 -1.74 -2.27
C SER A 28 -12.75 -0.23 -2.15
N ALA A 29 -13.79 0.31 -2.79
CA ALA A 29 -14.13 1.73 -2.73
C ALA A 29 -14.43 2.23 -1.31
N SER A 30 -15.01 1.37 -0.45
CA SER A 30 -15.26 1.71 0.97
C SER A 30 -13.97 1.93 1.78
N HIS A 31 -12.85 1.36 1.33
CA HIS A 31 -11.55 1.44 2.01
C HIS A 31 -10.65 2.55 1.46
N VAL A 32 -11.07 3.27 0.42
CA VAL A 32 -10.31 4.37 -0.19
C VAL A 32 -10.06 5.49 0.81
N SER A 33 -11.08 5.88 1.59
CA SER A 33 -10.96 6.94 2.60
C SER A 33 -10.00 6.56 3.73
N GLU A 34 -9.96 5.28 4.09
CA GLU A 34 -9.04 4.75 5.12
C GLU A 34 -7.60 4.75 4.61
N LEU A 35 -7.39 4.20 3.41
CA LEU A 35 -6.09 4.20 2.77
C LEU A 35 -5.55 5.62 2.58
N LYS A 36 -6.40 6.57 2.16
CA LYS A 36 -6.00 7.97 2.00
C LYS A 36 -5.53 8.57 3.33
N LYS A 37 -6.30 8.38 4.41
CA LYS A 37 -5.89 8.83 5.75
C LYS A 37 -4.56 8.23 6.19
N ALA A 38 -4.34 6.94 5.91
CA ALA A 38 -3.08 6.28 6.22
C ALA A 38 -1.90 6.87 5.42
N LEU A 39 -2.10 7.12 4.12
CA LEU A 39 -1.10 7.78 3.26
C LEU A 39 -0.80 9.23 3.70
N ASP A 40 -1.81 9.96 4.17
CA ASP A 40 -1.65 11.32 4.71
C ASP A 40 -0.90 11.30 6.06
N ALA A 41 -1.09 10.27 6.87
CA ALA A 41 -0.38 10.04 8.13
C ALA A 41 1.05 9.48 7.94
N GLY A 42 1.39 9.04 6.72
CA GLY A 42 2.67 8.42 6.40
C GLY A 42 2.72 6.97 6.88
N VAL A 43 2.16 6.06 6.07
CA VAL A 43 2.03 4.63 6.36
C VAL A 43 3.26 3.84 5.93
N LEU A 44 3.51 2.72 6.62
CA LEU A 44 4.51 1.74 6.21
C LEU A 44 3.97 0.92 5.03
N ALA A 45 4.74 0.89 3.96
CA ALA A 45 4.45 0.10 2.78
C ALA A 45 5.57 -0.93 2.57
N TYR A 46 5.16 -2.16 2.34
CA TYR A 46 6.02 -3.30 2.13
C TYR A 46 6.09 -3.56 0.63
N PRO A 47 7.24 -3.30 -0.03
CA PRO A 47 7.36 -3.51 -1.46
C PRO A 47 7.23 -5.00 -1.81
N ASP A 48 6.42 -5.28 -2.81
CA ASP A 48 6.33 -6.60 -3.42
C ASP A 48 7.63 -6.89 -4.18
N ALA A 49 8.36 -7.96 -3.80
CA ALA A 49 9.61 -8.31 -4.46
C ALA A 49 9.44 -8.77 -5.91
N SER A 50 8.23 -9.18 -6.30
CA SER A 50 7.94 -9.67 -7.65
C SER A 50 7.45 -8.57 -8.60
N ARG A 51 6.95 -7.45 -8.06
CA ARG A 51 6.28 -6.41 -8.86
C ARG A 51 6.72 -5.01 -8.44
N LEU A 52 7.40 -4.33 -9.35
CA LEU A 52 7.81 -2.94 -9.17
C LEU A 52 6.57 -2.05 -8.97
N ASN A 53 6.66 -1.14 -7.98
CA ASN A 53 5.62 -0.20 -7.59
C ASN A 53 4.35 -0.81 -6.97
N PHE A 54 4.37 -2.10 -6.63
CA PHE A 54 3.32 -2.72 -5.82
C PHE A 54 3.77 -2.80 -4.37
N TYR A 55 2.83 -2.54 -3.46
CA TYR A 55 3.09 -2.53 -2.05
C TYR A 55 1.92 -3.13 -1.27
N ASP A 56 2.25 -3.88 -0.23
CA ASP A 56 1.32 -4.20 0.85
C ASP A 56 1.37 -3.10 1.90
N VAL A 57 0.22 -2.66 2.37
CA VAL A 57 0.07 -1.59 3.36
C VAL A 57 -0.78 -2.12 4.49
N GLU A 58 -0.26 -2.03 5.71
CA GLU A 58 -1.03 -2.35 6.91
C GLU A 58 -1.92 -1.16 7.27
N LEU A 59 -3.24 -1.38 7.26
CA LEU A 59 -4.25 -0.45 7.71
C LEU A 59 -4.84 -0.92 9.05
N PRO A 60 -5.48 -0.03 9.82
CA PRO A 60 -6.09 -0.41 11.09
C PRO A 60 -7.11 -1.54 10.99
N THR A 61 -7.83 -1.66 9.87
CA THR A 61 -8.85 -2.69 9.67
C THR A 61 -8.39 -3.89 8.83
N GLY A 62 -7.11 -3.97 8.46
CA GLY A 62 -6.60 -5.06 7.63
C GLY A 62 -5.45 -4.66 6.71
N TRP A 63 -5.24 -5.45 5.66
CA TRP A 63 -4.15 -5.27 4.71
C TRP A 63 -4.66 -4.77 3.37
N ALA A 64 -4.05 -3.69 2.86
CA ALA A 64 -4.32 -3.13 1.55
C ALA A 64 -3.18 -3.43 0.60
N TYR A 65 -3.48 -4.09 -0.52
CA TYR A 65 -2.53 -4.26 -1.61
C TYR A 65 -2.74 -3.13 -2.62
N ILE A 66 -1.70 -2.33 -2.82
CA ILE A 66 -1.74 -1.11 -3.62
C ILE A 66 -0.72 -1.14 -4.76
N HIS A 67 -1.02 -0.39 -5.81
CA HIS A 67 -0.10 -0.07 -6.90
C HIS A 67 0.07 1.44 -6.99
N VAL A 68 1.29 1.92 -6.85
CA VAL A 68 1.62 3.34 -6.90
C VAL A 68 2.12 3.70 -8.29
N ARG A 69 1.39 4.56 -9.01
CA ARG A 69 1.92 5.23 -10.21
C ARG A 69 2.48 6.59 -9.83
N GLU A 70 3.80 6.67 -9.73
CA GLU A 70 4.53 7.92 -9.44
C GLU A 70 4.30 8.98 -10.53
N GLU A 71 4.25 8.58 -11.81
CA GLU A 71 4.04 9.48 -12.97
C GLU A 71 2.72 10.27 -12.90
N THR A 72 1.64 9.60 -12.48
CA THR A 72 0.31 10.20 -12.39
C THR A 72 -0.07 10.55 -10.96
N ARG A 73 0.84 10.38 -10.01
CA ARG A 73 0.61 10.49 -8.56
C ARG A 73 -0.70 9.79 -8.16
N THR A 74 -0.90 8.57 -8.64
CA THR A 74 -2.13 7.81 -8.39
C THR A 74 -1.81 6.53 -7.64
N VAL A 75 -2.52 6.29 -6.55
CA VAL A 75 -2.47 5.02 -5.81
C VAL A 75 -3.70 4.21 -6.16
N TYR A 76 -3.50 3.08 -6.79
CA TYR A 76 -4.57 2.14 -7.09
C TYR A 76 -4.71 1.15 -5.94
N LEU A 77 -5.89 1.08 -5.34
CA LEU A 77 -6.22 0.04 -4.37
C LEU A 77 -6.66 -1.22 -5.12
N VAL A 78 -5.76 -2.20 -5.16
CA VAL A 78 -5.89 -3.43 -5.94
C VAL A 78 -6.75 -4.45 -5.19
N ALA A 79 -6.39 -4.72 -3.94
CA ALA A 79 -7.08 -5.67 -3.08
C ALA A 79 -7.10 -5.21 -1.63
N TYR A 80 -8.07 -5.71 -0.89
CA TYR A 80 -8.19 -5.47 0.54
C TYR A 80 -8.52 -6.77 1.26
N SER A 81 -7.74 -7.11 2.28
CA SER A 81 -8.00 -8.25 3.16
C SER A 81 -8.35 -7.71 4.54
N GLN A 82 -9.59 -7.94 4.97
CA GLN A 82 -10.01 -7.66 6.33
C GLN A 82 -9.36 -8.65 7.28
N GLY A 83 -8.82 -8.15 8.39
CA GLY A 83 -8.25 -8.95 9.48
C GLY A 83 -9.32 -9.48 10.43
#